data_AF-A0AAW7YXD4-F1
#
_entry.id   AF-A0AAW7YXD4-F1
#
_cell.length_a   1.000
_cell.length_b   1.000
_cell.length_c   1.000
_cell.angle_alpha   90.00
_cell.angle_beta   90.00
_cell.angle_gamma   90.00
#
_symmetry.space_group_name_H-M   'P 1'
#
loop_
_entity.id
_entity.type
_entity.pdbx_description
1 polymer ?
#
loop_
_entity_poly.entity_id
_entity_poly.type
_entity_poly.pdbx_seq_one_letter_code
_entity_poly.pdbx_strand_id
1 'polypeptide(L)'
;IMVAAKGGGSENKSKMVMLNPSDSVAEWVLKTLPTMGAGWCPPGMVGIGIGGTAEKAAVMATESLMDPVDIQDLIAKGAENADEE
;
A
#
# COMPACT_ATOMS: atom_id res chain seq x y z
N ILE A 1 20.01 -1.39 10.88
CA ILE A 1 19.77 -0.33 9.86
C ILE A 1 19.03 -1.00 8.72
N MET A 2 17.84 -0.52 8.36
CA MET A 2 17.13 -0.98 7.17
C MET A 2 17.44 -0.03 6.01
N VAL A 3 17.75 -0.59 4.84
CA VAL A 3 18.10 0.18 3.64
C VAL A 3 17.20 -0.28 2.51
N ALA A 4 16.53 0.68 1.86
CA ALA A 4 15.64 0.41 0.75
C ALA A 4 16.15 1.09 -0.53
N ALA A 5 16.28 0.33 -1.62
CA ALA A 5 16.51 0.88 -2.94
C ALA A 5 15.16 1.23 -3.58
N LYS A 6 14.68 2.46 -3.36
CA LYS A 6 13.37 2.91 -3.82
C LYS A 6 13.47 3.63 -5.16
N GLY A 7 12.80 3.11 -6.19
CA GLY A 7 12.77 3.72 -7.52
C GLY A 7 11.85 4.94 -7.58
N GLY A 8 12.29 6.02 -8.25
CA GLY A 8 11.54 7.27 -8.36
C GLY A 8 10.16 7.14 -9.02
N GLY A 9 9.97 6.16 -9.91
CA GLY A 9 8.65 5.85 -10.49
C GLY A 9 7.64 5.44 -9.43
N SER A 10 8.05 4.61 -8.46
CA SER A 10 7.19 4.19 -7.35
C SER A 10 7.00 5.31 -6.32
N GLU A 11 8.03 6.14 -6.09
CA GLU A 11 7.97 7.27 -5.16
C GLU A 11 7.00 8.36 -5.64
N ASN A 12 7.02 8.67 -6.93
CA ASN A 12 6.14 9.66 -7.56
C ASN A 12 4.64 9.25 -7.53
N LYS A 13 4.34 8.01 -7.15
CA LYS A 13 2.98 7.48 -7.05
C LYS A 13 2.46 7.46 -5.62
N SER A 14 3.27 7.79 -4.62
CA SER A 14 2.83 7.97 -3.24
C SER A 14 1.70 9.00 -3.15
N LYS A 15 0.64 8.66 -2.41
CA LYS A 15 -0.53 9.52 -2.18
C LYS A 15 -0.71 9.76 -0.69
N MET A 16 -1.10 10.97 -0.35
CA MET A 16 -1.44 11.37 1.01
C MET A 16 -2.82 12.02 1.00
N VAL A 17 -3.63 11.69 1.99
CA VAL A 17 -4.96 12.27 2.20
C VAL A 17 -5.19 12.45 3.69
N MET A 18 -5.89 13.53 4.05
CA MET A 18 -6.36 13.77 5.40
C MET A 18 -7.84 13.39 5.44
N LEU A 19 -8.12 12.23 6.02
CA LEU A 19 -9.46 11.69 6.14
C LEU A 19 -10.15 12.23 7.39
N ASN A 20 -11.47 12.38 7.32
CA ASN A 20 -12.29 12.56 8.50
C ASN A 20 -12.40 11.24 9.27
N PRO A 21 -12.70 11.27 10.58
CA PRO A 21 -12.89 10.04 11.37
C PRO A 21 -13.99 9.10 10.84
N SER A 22 -14.95 9.64 10.07
CA SER A 22 -16.05 8.89 9.45
C SER A 22 -15.71 8.31 8.08
N ASP A 23 -14.59 8.70 7.47
CA ASP A 23 -14.26 8.29 6.11
C ASP A 23 -13.70 6.86 6.11
N SER A 24 -14.07 6.07 5.09
CA SER A 24 -13.56 4.72 4.90
C SER A 24 -12.21 4.73 4.20
N VAL A 25 -11.19 4.17 4.86
CA VAL A 25 -9.85 3.97 4.27
C VAL A 25 -9.94 3.04 3.05
N ALA A 26 -10.71 1.95 3.16
CA ALA A 26 -10.86 0.98 2.08
C ALA A 26 -11.46 1.61 0.82
N GLU A 27 -12.51 2.42 0.97
CA GLU A 27 -13.12 3.13 -0.15
C GLU A 27 -12.15 4.14 -0.78
N TRP A 28 -11.37 4.85 0.03
CA TRP A 28 -10.35 5.75 -0.49
C TRP A 28 -9.28 5.00 -1.29
N VAL A 29 -8.82 3.83 -0.82
CA VAL A 29 -7.85 2.99 -1.54
C VAL A 29 -8.45 2.53 -2.88
N LEU A 30 -9.66 1.98 -2.87
CA LEU A 30 -10.35 1.51 -4.08
C LEU A 30 -10.57 2.62 -5.11
N LYS A 31 -10.84 3.84 -4.65
CA LYS A 31 -10.97 5.02 -5.52
C LYS A 31 -9.63 5.51 -6.06
N THR A 32 -8.57 5.42 -5.26
CA THR A 32 -7.27 6.03 -5.56
C THR A 32 -6.40 5.15 -6.45
N LEU A 33 -6.35 3.84 -6.17
CA LEU A 33 -5.48 2.89 -6.86
C LEU A 33 -5.63 2.92 -8.41
N PRO A 34 -6.86 2.97 -8.98
CA PRO A 34 -7.03 3.04 -10.44
C PRO A 34 -6.44 4.31 -11.08
N THR A 35 -6.33 5.41 -10.32
CA THR A 35 -5.82 6.70 -10.82
C THR A 35 -4.29 6.75 -10.92
N MET A 36 -3.58 5.78 -10.33
CA MET A 36 -2.12 5.78 -10.29
C MET A 36 -1.49 5.41 -11.65
N GLY A 37 -2.23 4.72 -12.52
CA GLY A 37 -1.75 4.20 -13.80
C GLY A 37 -0.60 3.18 -13.64
N ALA A 38 0.11 2.87 -14.73
CA ALA A 38 1.13 1.83 -14.75
C ALA A 38 2.55 2.27 -14.30
N GLY A 39 2.75 3.54 -13.92
CA GLY A 39 4.07 4.13 -13.66
C GLY A 39 4.83 3.64 -12.42
N TRP A 40 4.32 2.61 -11.75
CA TRP A 40 4.92 1.95 -10.57
C TRP A 40 5.10 0.43 -10.74
N CYS A 41 4.91 -0.07 -11.97
CA CYS A 41 5.11 -1.48 -12.35
C CYS A 41 4.20 -2.50 -11.65
N PRO A 42 2.85 -2.39 -11.74
CA PRO A 42 1.95 -3.45 -11.27
C PRO A 42 2.12 -4.77 -12.05
N PRO A 43 1.87 -5.95 -11.43
CA PRO A 43 1.45 -6.15 -10.03
C PRO A 43 2.60 -5.89 -9.04
N GLY A 44 2.28 -5.30 -7.89
CA GLY A 44 3.27 -4.93 -6.87
C GLY A 44 2.64 -4.67 -5.51
N MET A 45 3.48 -4.32 -4.53
CA MET A 45 3.05 -4.07 -3.16
C MET A 45 2.55 -2.64 -2.96
N VAL A 46 1.52 -2.48 -2.14
CA VAL A 46 0.99 -1.18 -1.73
C VAL A 46 1.15 -1.04 -0.21
N GLY A 47 2.02 -0.13 0.21
CA GLY A 47 2.22 0.19 1.63
C GLY A 47 1.24 1.28 2.06
N ILE A 48 0.54 1.06 3.18
CA ILE A 48 -0.48 1.97 3.70
C ILE A 48 -0.11 2.37 5.13
N GLY A 49 0.12 3.66 5.36
CA GLY A 49 0.34 4.23 6.68
C GLY A 49 -0.89 5.02 7.14
N ILE A 50 -1.46 4.68 8.30
CA ILE A 50 -2.68 5.30 8.84
C ILE A 50 -2.37 5.92 10.20
N GLY A 51 -2.76 7.18 10.39
CA GLY A 51 -2.61 7.91 11.64
C GLY A 51 -1.24 8.58 11.83
N GLY A 52 -1.05 9.20 13.00
CA GLY A 52 0.13 10.02 13.28
C GLY A 52 0.13 11.37 12.56
N THR A 53 1.30 12.01 12.45
CA THR A 53 1.48 13.17 11.58
C THR A 53 1.62 12.74 10.12
N ALA A 54 1.49 13.69 9.19
CA ALA A 54 1.68 13.44 7.76
C ALA A 54 3.01 12.72 7.45
N GLU A 55 4.10 13.18 8.05
CA GLU A 55 5.44 12.62 7.88
C GLU A 55 5.52 11.21 8.47
N LYS A 56 4.93 11.00 9.65
CA LYS A 56 4.92 9.68 10.29
C LYS A 56 4.12 8.67 9.46
N ALA A 57 2.98 9.07 8.91
CA ALA A 57 2.18 8.23 8.02
C ALA A 57 2.98 7.81 6.77
N ALA A 58 3.70 8.75 6.14
CA ALA A 58 4.54 8.46 4.98
C ALA A 58 5.70 7.50 5.30
N VAL A 59 6.34 7.68 6.46
CA VAL A 59 7.39 6.77 6.95
C VAL A 59 6.82 5.36 7.19
N MET A 60 5.70 5.24 7.92
CA MET A 60 5.07 3.94 8.18
C MET A 60 4.64 3.23 6.89
N ALA A 61 4.08 3.95 5.93
CA ALA A 61 3.72 3.40 4.62
C ALA A 61 4.95 2.80 3.92
N THR A 62 6.09 3.50 3.98
CA THR A 62 7.34 3.02 3.38
C THR A 62 7.95 1.85 4.15
N GLU A 63 7.90 1.89 5.48
CA GLU A 63 8.37 0.80 6.36
C GLU A 63 7.58 -0.49 6.11
N SER A 64 6.25 -0.41 5.93
CA SER A 64 5.41 -1.59 5.64
C SER A 64 5.79 -2.31 4.34
N LEU A 65 6.45 -1.63 3.40
CA LEU A 65 6.93 -2.26 2.15
C LEU A 65 8.16 -3.14 2.36
N MET A 66 8.75 -3.15 3.57
CA MET A 66 9.91 -3.97 3.92
C MET A 66 9.51 -5.32 4.53
N ASP A 67 8.21 -5.55 4.75
CA ASP A 67 7.72 -6.82 5.27
C ASP A 67 7.95 -7.97 4.27
N PRO A 68 8.18 -9.21 4.75
CA PRO A 68 8.34 -10.36 3.87
C PRO A 68 7.15 -10.54 2.92
N VAL A 69 7.44 -10.84 1.65
CA VAL A 69 6.41 -11.14 0.66
C VAL A 69 6.01 -12.61 0.80
N ASP A 70 4.75 -12.85 1.16
CA ASP A 70 4.16 -14.17 1.39
C ASP A 70 3.17 -14.58 0.28
N ILE A 71 3.17 -13.89 -0.86
CA ILE A 71 2.21 -14.13 -1.95
C ILE A 71 2.20 -15.58 -2.45
N GLN A 72 3.35 -16.27 -2.42
CA GLN A 72 3.43 -17.68 -2.83
C GLN A 72 2.72 -18.59 -1.82
N ASP A 73 2.86 -18.30 -0.53
CA ASP A 73 2.20 -19.05 0.54
C ASP A 73 0.69 -18.77 0.54
N LEU A 74 0.28 -17.53 0.27
CA LEU A 74 -1.14 -17.16 0.10
C LEU A 74 -1.79 -17.88 -1.08
N ILE A 75 -1.11 -17.93 -2.23
CA ILE A 75 -1.58 -18.69 -3.40
C ILE A 75 -1.72 -20.18 -3.07
N ALA A 76 -0.76 -20.75 -2.33
CA ALA A 76 -0.81 -22.15 -1.93
C ALA A 76 -1.92 -22.45 -0.90
N LYS A 77 -2.20 -21.50 0.01
CA LYS A 77 -3.29 -21.60 0.99
C LYS A 77 -4.66 -21.60 0.29
N GLY A 78 -4.82 -20.78 -0.74
CA GLY A 78 -6.10 -20.56 -1.43
C GLY A 78 -7.07 -19.72 -0.60
N ALA A 79 -8.13 -19.22 -1.25
CA ALA A 79 -9.17 -18.42 -0.62
C ALA A 79 -10.05 -19.28 0.31
N GLU A 80 -10.29 -18.82 1.54
CA GLU A 80 -11.20 -19.49 2.49
C GLU A 80 -12.63 -18.90 2.43
N ASN A 81 -12.79 -17.73 1.83
CA ASN A 81 -14.06 -17.02 1.70
C ASN A 81 -14.10 -16.16 0.41
N ALA A 82 -15.27 -15.58 0.11
CA ALA A 82 -15.49 -14.81 -1.10
C ALA A 82 -14.73 -13.46 -1.15
N ASP A 83 -14.29 -12.94 0.00
CA ASP A 83 -13.49 -11.70 0.04
C ASP A 83 -12.00 -11.98 -0.26
N GLU A 84 -11.58 -13.24 -0.17
CA GLU A 84 -10.22 -13.72 -0.45
C GLU A 84 -10.05 -14.30 -1.87
N GLU A 85 -11.14 -14.47 -2.63
CA GLU A 85 -11.15 -14.90 -4.05
C GLU A 85 -10.70 -13.80 -5.01
#